data_AF-A0A943L4M4-F1
#
_entry.id   AF-A0A943L4M4-F1
#
_cell.length_a   1.000
_cell.length_b   1.000
_cell.length_c   1.000
_cell.angle_alpha   90.00
_cell.angle_beta   90.00
_cell.angle_gamma   90.00
#
_symmetry.space_group_name_H-M   'P 1'
#
loop_
_entity.id
_entity.type
_entity.pdbx_description
1 polymer ?
#
loop_
_entity_poly.entity_id
_entity_poly.type
_entity_poly.pdbx_seq_one_letter_code
_entity_poly.pdbx_strand_id
1 'polypeptide(L)'
;MLKIVLNDLFISFKKSWISILLYTIFMFYIANYTISLFVVLTNQEMTRESVYQVFASEQTQNIIISVTNIIYILTLFLITKKIPLRLSKAMFVCPASDKDKMKYMYLQLLLKVILGFVFIFLSTYLMVGVFFINKGLIQNIIELGLLLFLIITFNLKVGIGEEGLKKKDKKGYIIYTKEEEIINYYFFSILLIETILFYSLNAIKINSNIFIIIGWIIIFIINSYVIYKCTSPLIKKSLSFEDVYRQVPDKEEGY
;
A
#
# COMPACT_ATOMS: atom_id res chain seq x y z
N MET A 1 3.71 24.52 7.56
CA MET A 1 2.87 23.30 7.46
C MET A 1 3.69 22.02 7.29
N LEU A 2 4.59 21.93 6.29
CA LEU A 2 5.44 20.75 6.06
C LEU A 2 6.22 20.25 7.29
N LYS A 3 6.90 21.15 8.01
CA LYS A 3 7.64 20.82 9.25
C LYS A 3 6.76 20.14 10.32
N ILE A 4 5.50 20.57 10.44
CA ILE A 4 4.54 20.01 11.41
C ILE A 4 4.11 18.62 10.97
N VAL A 5 3.80 18.43 9.68
CA VAL A 5 3.45 17.11 9.12
C VAL A 5 4.59 16.12 9.29
N LEU A 6 5.83 16.52 8.96
CA LEU A 6 7.02 15.67 9.12
C LEU A 6 7.23 15.27 10.58
N ASN A 7 7.08 16.21 11.52
CA ASN A 7 7.24 15.90 12.94
C ASN A 7 6.17 14.92 13.43
N ASP A 8 4.91 15.08 13.01
CA ASP A 8 3.82 14.18 13.38
C ASP A 8 3.98 12.77 12.80
N LEU A 9 4.41 12.68 11.53
CA LEU A 9 4.78 11.41 10.89
C LEU A 9 5.96 10.75 11.62
N PHE A 10 6.98 11.52 12.00
CA PHE A 10 8.14 11.02 12.72
C PHE A 10 7.77 10.48 14.12
N ILE A 11 6.90 11.18 14.86
CA ILE A 11 6.39 10.70 16.15
C ILE A 11 5.62 9.39 15.97
N SER A 12 4.74 9.32 14.97
CA SER A 12 3.97 8.10 14.67
C SER A 12 4.88 6.94 14.25
N PHE A 13 5.92 7.21 13.46
CA PHE A 13 6.94 6.23 13.10
C PHE A 13 7.71 5.75 14.34
N LYS A 14 8.17 6.67 15.20
CA LYS A 14 8.89 6.34 16.44
C LYS A 14 8.06 5.49 17.41
N LYS A 15 6.73 5.58 17.40
CA LYS A 15 5.88 4.68 18.19
C LYS A 15 5.83 3.25 17.63
N SER A 16 5.87 3.12 16.31
CA SER A 16 5.67 1.85 15.60
C SER A 16 6.96 1.21 15.07
N TRP A 17 8.13 1.82 15.30
CA TRP A 17 9.38 1.44 14.63
C TRP A 17 9.77 -0.02 14.82
N ILE A 18 9.59 -0.58 16.03
CA ILE A 18 9.89 -1.99 16.33
C ILE A 18 9.01 -2.91 15.48
N SER A 19 7.71 -2.62 15.42
CA SER A 19 6.77 -3.41 14.61
C SER A 19 7.09 -3.32 13.12
N ILE A 20 7.44 -2.12 12.64
CA ILE A 20 7.84 -1.90 11.23
C ILE A 20 9.10 -2.72 10.93
N LEU A 21 10.11 -2.67 11.80
CA LEU A 21 11.35 -3.40 11.65
C LEU A 21 11.12 -4.91 11.64
N LEU A 22 10.27 -5.42 12.53
CA LEU A 22 9.90 -6.84 12.55
C LEU A 22 9.18 -7.26 11.27
N TYR A 23 8.24 -6.46 10.76
CA TYR A 23 7.57 -6.75 9.49
C TYR A 23 8.56 -6.76 8.32
N THR A 24 9.49 -5.81 8.27
CA THR A 24 10.50 -5.78 7.21
C THR A 24 11.44 -6.97 7.26
N ILE A 25 11.89 -7.38 8.44
CA ILE A 25 12.78 -8.54 8.61
C ILE A 25 12.04 -9.83 8.24
N PHE A 26 10.84 -10.03 8.78
CA PHE A 26 10.04 -11.23 8.51
C PHE A 26 9.75 -11.38 7.01
N MET A 27 9.36 -10.30 6.34
CA MET A 27 9.04 -10.32 4.91
C MET A 27 10.30 -10.46 4.04
N PHE A 28 11.46 -9.96 4.49
CA PHE A 28 12.75 -10.23 3.89
C PHE A 28 13.12 -11.72 3.95
N TYR A 29 12.87 -12.39 5.08
CA TYR A 29 13.07 -13.84 5.20
C TYR A 29 12.12 -14.63 4.29
N ILE A 30 10.84 -14.25 4.21
CA ILE A 30 9.87 -14.89 3.30
C ILE A 30 10.31 -14.72 1.84
N ALA A 31 10.73 -13.53 1.45
CA ALA A 31 11.24 -13.28 0.09
C ALA A 31 12.44 -14.18 -0.24
N ASN A 32 13.45 -14.26 0.64
CA ASN A 32 14.58 -15.17 0.42
C ASN A 32 14.17 -16.65 0.38
N TYR A 33 13.26 -17.07 1.27
CA TYR A 33 12.78 -18.45 1.30
C TYR A 33 11.99 -18.82 0.03
N THR A 34 11.14 -17.93 -0.45
CA THR A 34 10.39 -18.16 -1.70
C THR A 34 11.30 -18.22 -2.92
N ILE A 35 12.31 -17.37 -2.98
CA ILE A 35 13.34 -17.41 -4.03
C ILE A 35 14.14 -18.72 -3.96
N SER A 36 14.61 -19.12 -2.77
CA SER A 36 15.41 -20.35 -2.63
C SER A 36 14.60 -21.60 -2.95
N LEU A 37 13.33 -21.67 -2.51
CA LEU A 37 12.43 -22.77 -2.83
C LEU A 37 12.17 -22.86 -4.34
N PHE A 38 12.00 -21.73 -5.02
CA PHE A 38 11.85 -21.70 -6.47
C PHE A 38 13.10 -22.25 -7.18
N VAL A 39 14.30 -21.85 -6.75
CA VAL A 39 15.57 -22.37 -7.30
C VAL A 39 15.68 -23.87 -7.11
N VAL A 40 15.36 -24.38 -5.91
CA VAL A 40 15.40 -25.82 -5.60
C VAL A 40 14.40 -26.61 -6.44
N LEU A 41 13.19 -26.09 -6.67
CA LEU A 41 12.19 -26.77 -7.50
C LEU A 41 12.55 -26.79 -8.99
N THR A 42 13.36 -25.83 -9.45
CA THR A 42 13.69 -25.70 -10.88
C THR A 42 14.91 -26.54 -11.27
N ASN A 43 15.83 -26.83 -10.34
CA ASN A 43 17.07 -27.56 -10.62
C ASN A 43 17.12 -28.93 -9.92
N GLN A 44 17.38 -29.99 -10.69
CA GLN A 44 17.62 -31.34 -10.16
C GLN A 44 19.02 -31.51 -9.56
N GLU A 45 20.01 -30.74 -10.00
CA GLU A 45 21.38 -30.72 -9.46
C GLU A 45 21.78 -29.30 -9.05
N MET A 46 22.12 -29.09 -7.77
CA MET A 46 22.53 -27.78 -7.25
C MET A 46 24.05 -27.62 -7.32
N THR A 47 24.55 -27.15 -8.46
CA THR A 47 25.93 -26.62 -8.59
C THR A 47 25.91 -25.08 -8.50
N ARG A 48 27.00 -24.44 -8.06
CA ARG A 48 27.06 -22.97 -8.01
C ARG A 48 26.76 -22.34 -9.38
N GLU A 49 27.28 -22.93 -10.45
CA GLU A 49 27.09 -22.42 -11.82
C GLU A 49 25.65 -22.57 -12.32
N SER A 50 24.98 -23.70 -12.06
CA SER A 50 23.56 -23.88 -12.42
C SER A 50 22.64 -22.91 -11.68
N VAL A 51 22.96 -22.58 -10.43
CA VAL A 51 22.22 -21.55 -9.67
C VAL A 51 22.38 -20.17 -10.31
N TYR A 52 23.61 -19.77 -10.66
CA TYR A 52 23.83 -18.48 -11.34
C TYR A 52 23.16 -18.41 -12.71
N GLN A 53 23.17 -19.49 -13.48
CA GLN A 53 22.48 -19.55 -14.78
C GLN A 53 20.96 -19.43 -14.63
N VAL A 54 20.38 -20.06 -13.61
CA VAL A 54 18.95 -19.92 -13.29
C VAL A 54 18.64 -18.49 -12.86
N PHE A 55 19.47 -17.82 -12.06
CA PHE A 55 19.26 -16.41 -11.72
C PHE A 55 19.49 -15.44 -12.89
N ALA A 56 20.31 -15.83 -13.88
CA ALA A 56 20.58 -15.01 -15.06
C ALA A 56 19.49 -15.15 -16.14
N SER A 57 18.61 -16.15 -16.04
CA SER A 57 17.53 -16.33 -17.00
C SER A 57 16.48 -15.20 -16.86
N GLU A 58 16.07 -14.63 -17.98
CA GLU A 58 15.10 -13.52 -18.00
C GLU A 58 13.74 -13.92 -17.39
N GLN A 59 13.32 -15.17 -17.62
CA GLN A 59 12.01 -15.64 -17.15
C GLN A 59 11.97 -15.80 -15.63
N THR A 60 13.02 -16.34 -15.03
CA THR A 60 13.13 -16.48 -13.58
C THR A 60 13.32 -15.13 -12.89
N GLN A 61 14.05 -14.19 -13.51
CA GLN A 61 14.13 -12.81 -13.01
C GLN A 61 12.76 -12.15 -12.96
N ASN A 62 11.95 -12.28 -14.01
CA ASN A 62 10.60 -11.71 -14.03
C ASN A 62 9.71 -12.28 -12.92
N ILE A 63 9.80 -13.60 -12.66
CA ILE A 63 9.05 -14.26 -11.59
C ILE A 63 9.53 -13.79 -10.21
N ILE A 64 10.85 -13.76 -9.98
CA ILE A 64 11.45 -13.33 -8.72
C ILE A 64 11.06 -11.90 -8.41
N ILE A 65 11.21 -10.97 -9.36
CA ILE A 65 10.84 -9.56 -9.19
C ILE A 65 9.35 -9.44 -8.85
N SER A 66 8.48 -10.14 -9.59
CA SER A 66 7.03 -10.14 -9.33
C SER A 66 6.68 -10.58 -7.90
N VAL A 67 7.24 -11.70 -7.45
CA VAL A 67 6.99 -12.24 -6.11
C VAL A 67 7.52 -11.28 -5.04
N THR A 68 8.74 -10.75 -5.22
CA THR A 68 9.29 -9.77 -4.27
C THR A 68 8.47 -8.49 -4.20
N ASN A 69 7.98 -7.97 -5.34
CA ASN A 69 7.15 -6.76 -5.37
C ASN A 69 5.84 -6.98 -4.62
N ILE A 70 5.18 -8.13 -4.80
CA ILE A 70 3.95 -8.47 -4.05
C ILE A 70 4.22 -8.54 -2.55
N ILE A 71 5.31 -9.18 -2.12
CA ILE A 71 5.72 -9.26 -0.70
C ILE A 71 5.94 -7.86 -0.13
N TYR A 72 6.61 -6.96 -0.87
CA TYR A 72 6.86 -5.60 -0.40
C TYR A 72 5.61 -4.72 -0.40
N ILE A 73 4.69 -4.90 -1.35
CA ILE A 73 3.36 -4.27 -1.33
C ILE A 73 2.60 -4.69 -0.06
N LEU A 74 2.59 -5.98 0.28
CA LEU A 74 1.97 -6.48 1.51
C LEU A 74 2.66 -5.94 2.77
N THR A 75 3.99 -5.82 2.75
CA THR A 75 4.75 -5.21 3.85
C THR A 75 4.35 -3.75 4.04
N LEU A 76 4.26 -2.99 2.95
CA LEU A 76 3.83 -1.59 2.98
C LEU A 76 2.40 -1.46 3.51
N PHE A 77 1.50 -2.39 3.16
CA PHE A 77 0.15 -2.44 3.71
C PHE A 77 0.14 -2.60 5.24
N LEU A 78 1.02 -3.44 5.80
CA LEU A 78 1.15 -3.61 7.24
C LEU A 78 1.74 -2.36 7.92
N ILE A 79 2.71 -1.71 7.30
CA ILE A 79 3.33 -0.47 7.80
C ILE A 79 2.32 0.68 7.80
N THR A 80 1.57 0.86 6.72
CA THR A 80 0.57 1.94 6.58
C THR A 80 -0.58 1.79 7.58
N LYS A 81 -0.96 0.56 7.96
CA LYS A 81 -1.91 0.33 9.07
C LYS A 81 -1.41 0.87 10.41
N LYS A 82 -0.10 0.82 10.68
CA LYS A 82 0.50 1.33 11.93
C LYS A 82 0.67 2.85 11.94
N ILE A 83 0.74 3.47 10.75
CA ILE A 83 0.85 4.92 10.59
C ILE A 83 -0.42 5.42 9.88
N PRO A 84 -1.56 5.52 10.58
CA PRO A 84 -2.83 5.92 9.97
C PRO A 84 -2.79 7.38 9.51
N LEU A 85 -3.61 7.71 8.50
CA LEU A 85 -3.82 9.10 8.06
C LEU A 85 -4.76 9.78 9.06
N ARG A 86 -4.23 10.70 9.87
CA ARG A 86 -4.98 11.40 10.92
C ARG A 86 -4.45 12.81 11.13
N LEU A 87 -5.34 13.72 11.48
CA LEU A 87 -4.98 15.06 11.91
C LEU A 87 -4.32 14.98 13.30
N SER A 88 -3.25 15.73 13.53
CA SER A 88 -2.62 15.76 14.86
C SER A 88 -3.56 16.35 15.92
N LYS A 89 -3.53 15.82 17.16
CA LYS A 89 -4.36 16.30 18.29
C LYS A 89 -4.27 17.82 18.49
N ALA A 90 -3.05 18.39 18.35
CA ALA A 90 -2.82 19.83 18.48
C ALA A 90 -3.55 20.66 17.41
N MET A 91 -3.75 20.12 16.22
CA MET A 91 -4.39 20.81 15.11
C MET A 91 -5.93 20.84 15.22
N PHE A 92 -6.52 20.04 16.11
CA PHE A 92 -7.94 20.17 16.48
C PHE A 92 -8.20 21.39 17.36
N VAL A 93 -7.27 21.72 18.25
CA VAL A 93 -7.37 22.88 19.17
C VAL A 93 -7.00 24.19 18.47
N CYS A 94 -6.22 24.12 17.38
CA CYS A 94 -5.83 25.27 16.59
C CYS A 94 -7.04 25.90 15.86
N PRO A 95 -7.23 27.24 15.91
CA PRO A 95 -8.29 27.96 15.21
C PRO A 95 -8.00 28.08 13.69
N ALA A 96 -7.46 27.03 13.07
CA ALA A 96 -7.25 26.96 11.64
C ALA A 96 -8.56 26.61 10.92
N SER A 97 -8.73 27.15 9.72
CA SER A 97 -9.89 26.84 8.88
C SER A 97 -9.91 25.36 8.46
N ASP A 98 -11.09 24.81 8.18
CA ASP A 98 -11.19 23.44 7.65
C ASP A 98 -10.41 23.27 6.34
N LYS A 99 -10.31 24.32 5.53
CA LYS A 99 -9.51 24.31 4.29
C LYS A 99 -8.01 24.08 4.59
N ASP A 100 -7.47 24.72 5.63
CA ASP A 100 -6.07 24.56 6.03
C ASP A 100 -5.81 23.16 6.62
N LYS A 101 -6.77 22.63 7.38
CA LYS A 101 -6.70 21.27 7.93
C LYS A 101 -6.78 20.22 6.81
N MET A 102 -7.64 20.41 5.81
CA MET A 102 -7.65 19.56 4.61
C MET A 102 -6.30 19.60 3.88
N LYS A 103 -5.73 20.79 3.68
CA LYS A 103 -4.42 20.95 3.03
C LYS A 103 -3.31 20.22 3.78
N TYR A 104 -3.34 20.24 5.11
CA TYR A 104 -2.44 19.45 5.94
C TYR A 104 -2.58 17.95 5.69
N MET A 105 -3.82 17.44 5.64
CA MET A 105 -4.08 16.01 5.40
C MET A 105 -3.66 15.57 4.00
N TYR A 106 -3.91 16.39 2.98
CA TYR A 106 -3.41 16.14 1.62
C TYR A 106 -1.88 16.11 1.57
N LEU A 107 -1.21 17.02 2.28
CA LEU A 107 0.25 17.04 2.37
C LEU A 107 0.79 15.78 3.08
N GLN A 108 0.12 15.34 4.14
CA GLN A 108 0.46 14.11 4.84
C GLN A 108 0.27 12.87 3.96
N LEU A 109 -0.82 12.80 3.20
CA LEU A 109 -1.06 11.72 2.23
C LEU A 109 0.04 11.71 1.16
N LEU A 110 0.36 12.87 0.57
CA LEU A 110 1.40 12.99 -0.45
C LEU A 110 2.77 12.54 0.07
N LEU A 111 3.16 12.96 1.28
CA LEU A 111 4.42 12.53 1.89
C LEU A 111 4.46 11.03 2.12
N LYS A 112 3.36 10.43 2.60
CA LYS A 112 3.28 8.97 2.77
C LYS A 112 3.35 8.22 1.44
N VAL A 113 2.76 8.76 0.38
CA VAL A 113 2.86 8.18 -0.97
C VAL A 113 4.32 8.17 -1.42
N ILE A 114 5.03 9.29 -1.28
CA ILE A 114 6.46 9.39 -1.62
C ILE A 114 7.29 8.40 -0.81
N LEU A 115 7.09 8.34 0.52
CA LEU A 115 7.80 7.40 1.39
C LEU A 115 7.49 5.94 1.03
N GLY A 116 6.25 5.63 0.63
CA GLY A 116 5.86 4.31 0.14
C GLY A 116 6.59 3.90 -1.12
N PHE A 117 6.71 4.81 -2.10
CA PHE A 117 7.49 4.57 -3.32
C PHE A 117 8.97 4.32 -3.00
N VAL A 118 9.57 5.18 -2.17
CA VAL A 118 10.98 5.03 -1.77
C VAL A 118 11.20 3.71 -1.05
N PHE A 119 10.28 3.31 -0.17
CA PHE A 119 10.37 2.04 0.54
C PHE A 119 10.36 0.84 -0.41
N ILE A 120 9.40 0.78 -1.34
CA ILE A 120 9.32 -0.35 -2.29
C ILE A 120 10.55 -0.34 -3.17
N PHE A 121 10.92 0.82 -3.74
CA PHE A 121 12.10 0.96 -4.59
C PHE A 121 13.39 0.48 -3.91
N LEU A 122 13.64 0.93 -2.68
CA LEU A 122 14.85 0.56 -1.95
C LEU A 122 14.83 -0.94 -1.61
N SER A 123 13.68 -1.46 -1.19
CA SER A 123 13.54 -2.87 -0.80
C SER A 123 13.77 -3.83 -1.96
N THR A 124 13.21 -3.53 -3.13
CA THR A 124 13.39 -4.33 -4.35
C THR A 124 14.80 -4.20 -4.89
N TYR A 125 15.38 -2.99 -4.87
CA TYR A 125 16.76 -2.76 -5.29
C TYR A 125 17.76 -3.51 -4.41
N LEU A 126 17.57 -3.52 -3.09
CA LEU A 126 18.44 -4.25 -2.16
C LEU A 126 18.38 -5.78 -2.35
N MET A 127 17.23 -6.33 -2.76
CA MET A 127 17.07 -7.76 -2.96
C MET A 127 17.49 -8.25 -4.36
N VAL A 128 16.98 -7.59 -5.40
CA VAL A 128 17.07 -8.10 -6.78
C VAL A 128 17.96 -7.21 -7.64
N GLY A 129 18.31 -6.01 -7.19
CA GLY A 129 19.12 -5.04 -7.95
C GLY A 129 18.36 -4.31 -9.06
N VAL A 130 17.11 -4.71 -9.35
CA VAL A 130 16.27 -4.13 -10.39
C VAL A 130 14.88 -3.87 -9.83
N PHE A 131 14.31 -2.71 -10.16
CA PHE A 131 12.96 -2.32 -9.73
C PHE A 131 11.87 -2.79 -10.71
N PHE A 132 12.11 -2.62 -12.00
CA PHE A 132 11.14 -2.93 -13.05
C PHE A 132 11.29 -4.37 -13.53
N ILE A 133 10.16 -5.03 -13.79
CA ILE A 133 10.15 -6.37 -14.38
C ILE A 133 10.63 -6.33 -15.82
N ASN A 134 10.25 -5.30 -16.56
CA ASN A 134 10.47 -5.25 -18.00
C ASN A 134 11.31 -4.04 -18.39
N LYS A 135 12.00 -4.13 -19.52
CA LYS A 135 12.77 -2.99 -20.07
C LYS A 135 11.91 -2.04 -20.91
N GLY A 136 10.67 -2.44 -21.21
CA GLY A 136 9.73 -1.64 -21.99
C GLY A 136 9.11 -0.48 -21.21
N LEU A 137 9.10 0.70 -21.81
CA LEU A 137 8.56 1.92 -21.19
C LEU A 137 7.08 1.79 -20.80
N ILE A 138 6.27 1.13 -21.64
CA ILE A 138 4.82 1.03 -21.44
C ILE A 138 4.50 0.18 -20.21
N GLN A 139 5.15 -0.98 -20.08
CA GLN A 139 4.96 -1.87 -18.92
C GLN A 139 5.40 -1.18 -17.63
N ASN A 140 6.49 -0.41 -17.68
CA ASN A 140 6.99 0.33 -16.51
C ASN A 140 6.02 1.43 -16.08
N ILE A 141 5.38 2.12 -17.03
CA ILE A 141 4.32 3.09 -16.74
C ILE A 141 3.12 2.40 -16.09
N ILE A 142 2.73 1.22 -16.58
CA ILE A 142 1.62 0.45 -16.00
C ILE A 142 1.96 0.01 -14.57
N GLU A 143 3.17 -0.52 -14.35
CA GLU A 143 3.63 -0.92 -13.02
C GLU A 143 3.61 0.25 -12.04
N LEU A 144 4.14 1.41 -12.43
CA LEU A 144 4.12 2.62 -11.60
C LEU A 144 2.69 3.11 -11.31
N GLY A 145 1.79 3.05 -12.30
CA GLY A 145 0.39 3.43 -12.13
C GLY A 145 -0.34 2.57 -11.12
N LEU A 146 -0.19 1.24 -11.23
CA LEU A 146 -0.76 0.30 -10.26
C LEU A 146 -0.18 0.51 -8.86
N LEU A 147 1.14 0.69 -8.78
CA LEU A 147 1.82 0.95 -7.51
C LEU A 147 1.32 2.25 -6.86
N LEU A 148 1.14 3.32 -7.65
CA LEU A 148 0.58 4.59 -7.20
C LEU A 148 -0.80 4.39 -6.57
N PHE A 149 -1.70 3.71 -7.28
CA PHE A 149 -3.07 3.48 -6.82
C PHE A 149 -3.13 2.61 -5.56
N LEU A 150 -2.29 1.57 -5.47
CA LEU A 150 -2.16 0.76 -4.25
C LEU A 150 -1.67 1.58 -3.06
N ILE A 151 -0.59 2.34 -3.24
CA ILE A 151 -0.01 3.16 -2.16
C ILE A 151 -1.02 4.21 -1.68
N ILE A 152 -1.73 4.87 -2.59
CA ILE A 152 -2.80 5.81 -2.23
C ILE A 152 -3.88 5.10 -1.44
N THR A 153 -4.37 3.95 -1.92
CA THR A 153 -5.44 3.17 -1.27
C THR A 153 -5.05 2.72 0.14
N PHE A 154 -3.80 2.31 0.35
CA PHE A 154 -3.28 1.92 1.67
C PHE A 154 -3.25 3.11 2.63
N ASN A 155 -2.87 4.28 2.14
CA ASN A 155 -2.76 5.49 2.95
C ASN A 155 -4.11 6.20 3.15
N LEU A 156 -5.11 5.96 2.31
CA LEU A 156 -6.47 6.47 2.45
C LEU A 156 -7.33 5.71 3.47
N LYS A 157 -6.77 4.71 4.16
CA LYS A 157 -7.43 4.04 5.29
C LYS A 157 -7.55 5.00 6.48
N VAL A 158 -8.55 5.87 6.42
CA VAL A 158 -8.97 6.77 7.49
C VAL A 158 -9.77 5.97 8.52
N GLY A 159 -9.46 6.13 9.81
CA GLY A 159 -10.31 5.64 10.90
C GLY A 159 -9.93 4.31 11.56
N ILE A 160 -8.65 3.94 11.58
CA ILE A 160 -8.12 2.99 12.58
C ILE A 160 -7.05 3.73 13.38
N GLY A 161 -7.50 4.73 14.16
CA GLY A 161 -6.67 5.34 15.19
C GLY A 161 -6.46 4.37 16.34
N GLU A 162 -5.27 4.40 16.92
CA GLU A 162 -4.66 3.40 17.82
C GLU A 162 -5.49 2.85 19.01
N GLU A 163 -6.67 3.38 19.36
CA GLU A 163 -7.23 3.20 20.73
C GLU A 163 -8.75 3.01 20.88
N GLY A 164 -9.56 2.82 19.84
CA GLY A 164 -10.99 2.56 20.11
C GLY A 164 -11.82 1.91 19.01
N LEU A 165 -12.97 1.42 19.46
CA LEU A 165 -13.93 0.69 18.67
C LEU A 165 -14.76 1.67 17.83
N LYS A 166 -14.93 1.37 16.54
CA LYS A 166 -15.85 2.14 15.68
C LYS A 166 -17.27 2.03 16.23
N LYS A 167 -18.07 3.09 16.03
CA LYS A 167 -19.51 3.09 16.38
C LYS A 167 -20.18 1.86 15.75
N LYS A 168 -20.84 1.06 16.59
CA LYS A 168 -21.66 -0.06 16.18
C LYS A 168 -23.12 0.41 16.06
N ASP A 169 -23.86 -0.12 15.10
CA ASP A 169 -25.31 0.03 15.03
C ASP A 169 -25.98 -0.79 16.16
N LYS A 170 -27.28 -0.63 16.37
CA LYS A 170 -28.10 -1.36 17.37
C LYS A 170 -28.00 -2.88 17.28
N LYS A 171 -27.52 -3.41 16.16
CA LYS A 171 -27.27 -4.84 15.91
C LYS A 171 -25.81 -5.28 16.10
N GLY A 172 -24.94 -4.39 16.58
CA GLY A 172 -23.51 -4.68 16.79
C GLY A 172 -22.62 -4.51 15.55
N TYR A 173 -23.16 -4.16 14.38
CA TYR A 173 -22.37 -3.97 13.15
C TYR A 173 -21.65 -2.64 13.13
N ILE A 174 -20.38 -2.65 12.72
CA ILE A 174 -19.57 -1.43 12.57
C ILE A 174 -20.15 -0.55 11.45
N ILE A 175 -20.37 0.74 11.76
CA ILE A 175 -20.90 1.71 10.79
C ILE A 175 -19.75 2.22 9.91
N TYR A 176 -19.76 1.83 8.65
CA TYR A 176 -18.87 2.38 7.61
C TYR A 176 -19.62 3.39 6.74
N THR A 177 -18.90 4.38 6.21
CA THR A 177 -19.44 5.20 5.13
C THR A 177 -19.28 4.45 3.80
N LYS A 178 -20.16 4.74 2.84
CA LYS A 178 -20.11 4.11 1.51
C LYS A 178 -18.73 4.23 0.87
N GLU A 179 -18.06 5.36 1.03
CA GLU A 179 -16.72 5.61 0.51
C GLU A 179 -15.64 4.76 1.22
N GLU A 180 -15.80 4.49 2.52
CA GLU A 180 -14.89 3.60 3.25
C GLU A 180 -15.04 2.15 2.80
N GLU A 181 -16.27 1.69 2.57
CA GLU A 181 -16.50 0.32 2.07
C GLU A 181 -15.90 0.15 0.67
N ILE A 182 -16.15 1.11 -0.22
CA ILE A 182 -15.60 1.13 -1.57
C ILE A 182 -14.08 1.06 -1.53
N ILE A 183 -13.41 1.95 -0.78
CA ILE A 183 -11.94 2.01 -0.78
C ILE A 183 -11.31 0.82 -0.05
N ASN A 184 -11.84 0.41 1.11
CA ASN A 184 -11.18 -0.57 1.96
C ASN A 184 -11.33 -2.02 1.48
N TYR A 185 -12.45 -2.34 0.84
CA TYR A 185 -12.79 -3.70 0.44
C TYR A 185 -12.80 -3.82 -1.08
N TYR A 186 -13.76 -3.19 -1.75
CA TYR A 186 -13.98 -3.42 -3.18
C TYR A 186 -12.81 -2.95 -4.04
N PHE A 187 -12.39 -1.70 -3.88
CA PHE A 187 -11.32 -1.11 -4.68
C PHE A 187 -9.97 -1.74 -4.37
N PHE A 188 -9.70 -2.02 -3.09
CA PHE A 188 -8.50 -2.76 -2.69
C PHE A 188 -8.43 -4.16 -3.34
N SER A 189 -9.53 -4.91 -3.33
CA SER A 189 -9.60 -6.22 -3.98
C SER A 189 -9.41 -6.13 -5.49
N ILE A 190 -10.02 -5.14 -6.15
CA ILE A 190 -9.86 -4.92 -7.60
C ILE A 190 -8.40 -4.61 -7.93
N LEU A 191 -7.76 -3.68 -7.21
CA LEU A 191 -6.36 -3.33 -7.44
C LEU A 191 -5.41 -4.52 -7.23
N LEU A 192 -5.67 -5.39 -6.25
CA LEU A 192 -4.90 -6.61 -6.08
C LEU A 192 -5.04 -7.56 -7.27
N ILE A 193 -6.26 -7.74 -7.78
CA ILE A 193 -6.51 -8.57 -8.97
C ILE A 193 -5.78 -7.98 -10.18
N GLU A 194 -5.86 -6.68 -10.41
CA GLU A 194 -5.14 -5.98 -11.48
C GLU A 194 -3.62 -6.18 -11.37
N THR A 195 -3.08 -6.09 -10.16
CA THR A 195 -1.64 -6.29 -9.91
C THR A 195 -1.21 -7.73 -10.20
N ILE A 196 -2.00 -8.72 -9.77
CA ILE A 196 -1.75 -10.14 -10.06
C ILE A 196 -1.85 -10.41 -11.57
N LEU A 197 -2.85 -9.84 -12.25
CA LEU A 197 -2.99 -9.93 -13.70
C LEU A 197 -1.79 -9.33 -14.43
N PHE A 198 -1.33 -8.15 -14.03
CA PHE A 198 -0.14 -7.52 -14.62
C PHE A 198 1.11 -8.39 -14.47
N TYR A 199 1.37 -8.90 -13.26
CA TYR A 199 2.54 -9.73 -13.00
C TYR A 199 2.47 -11.10 -13.69
N SER A 200 1.30 -11.73 -13.73
CA SER A 200 1.12 -12.99 -14.46
C SER A 200 1.29 -12.84 -15.97
N LEU A 201 0.77 -11.77 -16.59
CA LEU A 201 0.96 -11.50 -18.02
C LEU A 201 2.44 -11.34 -18.38
N ASN A 202 3.22 -10.65 -17.54
CA ASN A 202 4.66 -10.48 -17.74
C ASN A 202 5.44 -11.79 -17.49
N ALA A 203 5.03 -12.61 -16.51
CA ALA A 203 5.65 -13.91 -16.24
C ALA A 203 5.47 -14.90 -17.41
N ILE A 204 4.31 -14.87 -18.09
CA ILE A 204 3.99 -15.72 -19.25
C ILE A 204 4.54 -15.11 -20.57
N LYS A 205 5.20 -13.94 -20.52
CA LYS A 205 5.76 -13.22 -21.69
C LYS A 205 4.72 -12.91 -22.78
N ILE A 206 3.48 -12.58 -22.39
CA ILE A 206 2.47 -12.12 -23.35
C ILE A 206 2.84 -10.70 -23.79
N ASN A 207 3.19 -10.55 -25.06
CA ASN A 207 3.54 -9.25 -25.63
C ASN A 207 2.37 -8.27 -25.57
N SER A 208 2.69 -7.01 -25.26
CA SER A 208 1.72 -5.93 -25.16
C SER A 208 1.16 -5.57 -26.54
N ASN A 209 -0.01 -6.11 -26.87
CA ASN A 209 -0.77 -5.67 -28.03
C ASN A 209 -1.52 -4.36 -27.73
N ILE A 210 -1.89 -3.62 -28.77
CA ILE A 210 -2.69 -2.40 -28.70
C ILE A 210 -3.96 -2.60 -27.85
N PHE A 211 -4.62 -3.75 -27.98
CA PHE A 211 -5.80 -4.07 -27.16
C PHE A 211 -5.50 -4.14 -25.66
N ILE A 212 -4.35 -4.69 -25.27
CA ILE A 212 -3.93 -4.77 -23.86
C ILE A 212 -3.65 -3.36 -23.33
N ILE A 213 -3.02 -2.50 -24.15
CA ILE A 213 -2.74 -1.10 -23.79
C ILE A 213 -4.05 -0.33 -23.60
N ILE A 214 -5.01 -0.45 -24.51
CA ILE A 214 -6.34 0.18 -24.39
C ILE A 214 -7.04 -0.29 -23.12
N GLY A 215 -6.98 -1.59 -22.81
CA GLY A 215 -7.52 -2.15 -21.57
C GLY A 215 -6.93 -1.47 -20.32
N TRP A 216 -5.61 -1.33 -20.25
CA TRP A 216 -4.93 -0.64 -19.14
C TRP A 216 -5.31 0.84 -19.03
N ILE A 217 -5.47 1.55 -20.15
CA ILE A 217 -5.91 2.95 -20.15
C ILE A 217 -7.31 3.07 -19.52
N ILE A 218 -8.25 2.21 -19.93
CA ILE A 218 -9.61 2.20 -19.37
C ILE A 218 -9.58 1.91 -17.86
N ILE A 219 -8.79 0.92 -17.44
CA ILE A 219 -8.59 0.57 -16.03
C ILE A 219 -8.07 1.79 -15.24
N PHE A 220 -7.05 2.49 -15.76
CA PHE A 220 -6.49 3.66 -15.09
C PHE A 220 -7.44 4.86 -15.01
N ILE A 221 -8.31 5.05 -16.01
CA ILE A 221 -9.36 6.06 -15.95
C ILE A 221 -10.35 5.73 -14.82
N ILE A 222 -10.78 4.46 -14.73
CA ILE A 222 -11.69 4.00 -13.67
C ILE A 222 -11.04 4.18 -12.28
N ASN A 223 -9.79 3.74 -12.12
CA ASN A 223 -9.05 3.85 -10.86
C ASN A 223 -8.87 5.31 -10.42
N SER A 224 -8.53 6.19 -11.36
CA SER A 224 -8.42 7.63 -11.11
C SER A 224 -9.76 8.23 -10.67
N TYR A 225 -10.86 7.84 -11.32
CA TYR A 225 -12.21 8.30 -10.97
C TYR A 225 -12.61 7.87 -9.56
N VAL A 226 -12.39 6.60 -9.18
CA VAL A 226 -12.71 6.09 -7.84
C VAL A 226 -11.90 6.83 -6.78
N ILE A 227 -10.59 6.99 -6.96
CA ILE A 227 -9.74 7.72 -6.01
C ILE A 227 -10.16 9.17 -5.89
N TYR A 228 -10.38 9.87 -7.01
CA TYR A 228 -10.83 11.25 -6.99
C TYR A 228 -12.13 11.42 -6.19
N LYS A 229 -13.11 10.53 -6.43
CA LYS A 229 -14.42 10.58 -5.78
C LYS A 229 -14.35 10.27 -4.28
N CYS A 230 -13.51 9.33 -3.87
CA CYS A 230 -13.45 8.86 -2.48
C CYS A 230 -12.44 9.62 -1.60
N THR A 231 -11.38 10.19 -2.17
CA THR A 231 -10.30 10.84 -1.41
C THR A 231 -10.82 12.02 -0.57
N SER A 232 -11.52 12.98 -1.19
CA SER A 232 -11.96 14.18 -0.47
C SER A 232 -12.97 13.89 0.64
N PRO A 233 -14.00 13.04 0.45
CA PRO A 233 -14.90 12.64 1.52
C PRO A 233 -14.18 11.95 2.68
N LEU A 234 -13.26 11.04 2.40
CA LEU A 234 -12.49 10.31 3.42
C LEU A 234 -11.60 11.26 4.22
N ILE A 235 -10.89 12.17 3.56
CA ILE A 235 -10.08 13.17 4.25
C ILE A 235 -10.95 14.11 5.07
N LYS A 236 -12.12 14.52 4.58
CA LYS A 236 -13.04 15.38 5.35
C LYS A 236 -13.51 14.69 6.62
N LYS A 237 -13.76 13.38 6.60
CA LYS A 237 -14.10 12.60 7.80
C LYS A 237 -12.96 12.61 8.83
N SER A 238 -11.71 12.59 8.37
CA SER A 238 -10.54 12.67 9.27
C SER A 238 -10.37 14.01 10.00
N LEU A 239 -11.17 15.03 9.66
CA LEU A 239 -11.23 16.30 10.38
C LEU A 239 -12.11 16.26 11.64
N SER A 240 -12.89 15.20 11.83
CA SER A 240 -13.74 15.03 13.01
C SER A 240 -12.95 14.40 14.14
N PHE A 241 -12.80 15.11 15.26
CA PHE A 241 -12.07 14.59 16.42
C PHE A 241 -12.79 13.35 16.98
N GLU A 242 -14.12 13.34 16.93
CA GLU A 242 -14.92 12.25 17.46
C GLU A 242 -14.75 10.98 16.64
N ASP A 243 -14.68 11.10 15.32
CA ASP A 243 -14.52 9.95 14.43
C ASP A 243 -13.08 9.40 14.42
N VAL A 244 -12.09 10.20 14.86
CA VAL A 244 -10.66 9.85 14.83
C VAL A 244 -10.10 9.46 16.21
N TYR A 245 -10.55 10.11 17.29
CA TYR A 245 -9.96 9.98 18.63
C TYR A 245 -10.97 9.74 19.76
N ARG A 246 -12.21 10.24 19.68
CA ARG A 246 -13.22 10.06 20.74
C ARG A 246 -14.16 8.91 20.40
N GLN A 247 -13.63 7.70 20.46
CA GLN A 247 -14.43 6.49 20.38
C GLN A 247 -15.00 6.20 21.78
N VAL A 248 -16.32 6.15 21.89
CA VAL A 248 -17.03 5.93 23.16
C VAL A 248 -16.62 4.54 23.68
N PRO A 249 -16.19 4.38 24.94
CA PRO A 249 -16.00 3.04 25.51
C PRO A 249 -17.34 2.30 25.44
N ASP A 250 -17.33 1.01 25.06
CA ASP A 250 -18.51 0.15 25.13
C ASP A 250 -19.05 0.25 26.56
N LYS A 251 -20.12 1.02 26.74
CA LYS A 251 -20.95 0.91 27.93
C LYS A 251 -21.76 -0.35 27.67
N GLU A 252 -21.49 -1.37 28.49
CA GLU A 252 -22.15 -2.69 28.51
C GLU A 252 -21.40 -3.81 27.78
N GLU A 253 -20.37 -4.35 28.45
CA GLU A 253 -20.29 -5.81 28.64
C GLU A 253 -20.17 -6.06 30.15
N GLY A 254 -21.25 -5.75 30.86
CA GLY A 254 -21.53 -6.31 32.17
C GLY A 254 -22.53 -7.45 31.95
N TYR A 255 -22.02 -8.67 31.80
CA TYR A 255 -22.69 -9.93 32.10
C TYR A 255 -21.65 -10.92 32.63
#